data_AF-A0A851QQQ8-F1
#
_entry.id   AF-A0A851QQQ8-F1
#
_cell.length_a   1.000
_cell.length_b   1.000
_cell.length_c   1.000
_cell.angle_alpha   90.00
_cell.angle_beta   90.00
_cell.angle_gamma   90.00
#
_symmetry.space_group_name_H-M   'P 1'
#
loop_
_entity.id
_entity.type
_entity.pdbx_description
1 polymer ?
#
loop_
_entity_poly.entity_id
_entity_poly.type
_entity_poly.pdbx_seq_one_letter_code
_entity_poly.pdbx_strand_id
1 'polypeptide(L)'
;DLIVHVRDITHPETILQKATVLSVLRNLNLPSHLLDSMVEVHNKVDLIERYKPAEENALAVSALHGHGLEELKQEIEKKILAVTGKKILTVNINLEGPQLSWLYKEATVQEVEVMPEEGTARVKVIMGSSAFGRYRNLFPS
;
A
#
# COMPACT_ATOMS: atom_id res chain seq x y z
N ASP A 1 0.71 10.50 0.96
CA ASP A 1 0.84 9.90 2.31
C ASP A 1 -0.43 9.16 2.69
N LEU A 2 -0.39 8.38 3.76
CA LEU A 2 -1.51 7.56 4.26
C LEU A 2 -1.58 7.68 5.78
N ILE A 3 -2.79 7.74 6.33
CA ILE A 3 -3.02 7.60 7.78
C ILE A 3 -3.53 6.19 8.07
N VAL A 4 -2.95 5.52 9.07
CA VAL A 4 -3.50 4.27 9.62
C VAL A 4 -4.00 4.58 11.02
N HIS A 5 -5.31 4.50 11.22
CA HIS A 5 -5.95 4.73 12.51
C HIS A 5 -6.27 3.39 13.16
N VAL A 6 -5.50 3.05 14.19
CA VAL A 6 -5.62 1.77 14.90
C VAL A 6 -6.42 1.97 16.19
N ARG A 7 -7.47 1.17 16.36
CA ARG A 7 -8.33 1.17 17.55
C ARG A 7 -8.29 -0.15 18.27
N ASP A 8 -8.23 -0.08 19.59
CA ASP A 8 -8.54 -1.23 20.43
C ASP A 8 -10.05 -1.45 20.44
N ILE A 9 -10.51 -2.59 19.91
CA ILE A 9 -11.95 -2.88 19.85
C ILE A 9 -12.50 -3.45 21.15
N THR A 10 -11.62 -3.91 22.05
CA THR A 10 -12.04 -4.44 23.35
C THR A 10 -12.37 -3.34 24.35
N HIS A 11 -11.95 -2.11 24.06
CA HIS A 11 -12.21 -0.98 24.94
C HIS A 11 -13.70 -0.57 24.87
N PRO A 12 -14.42 -0.47 26.01
CA PRO A 12 -15.86 -0.13 26.03
C PRO A 12 -16.17 1.25 25.42
N GLU A 13 -15.16 2.12 25.36
CA GLU A 13 -15.27 3.50 24.85
C GLU A 13 -14.67 3.68 23.44
N THR A 14 -14.44 2.61 22.69
CA THR A 14 -13.80 2.65 21.36
C THR A 14 -14.50 3.62 20.37
N ILE A 15 -15.82 3.79 20.50
CA ILE A 15 -16.60 4.74 19.70
C ILE A 15 -16.27 6.19 20.07
N LEU A 16 -16.18 6.50 21.37
CA LEU A 16 -15.86 7.83 21.87
C LEU A 16 -14.40 8.20 21.56
N GLN A 17 -13.48 7.25 21.70
CA GLN A 17 -12.08 7.43 21.32
C GLN A 17 -11.96 7.76 19.82
N LYS A 18 -12.66 7.03 18.94
CA LYS A 18 -12.72 7.36 17.51
C LYS A 18 -13.20 8.78 17.27
N ALA A 19 -14.33 9.18 17.86
CA ALA A 19 -14.89 10.51 17.68
C ALA A 19 -13.89 11.61 18.10
N THR A 20 -13.17 11.36 19.18
CA THR A 20 -12.14 12.27 19.71
C THR A 20 -10.96 12.40 18.74
N VAL A 21 -10.42 11.28 18.25
CA VAL A 21 -9.31 11.29 17.28
C VAL A 21 -9.72 11.97 15.98
N LEU A 22 -10.91 11.68 15.45
CA LEU A 22 -11.42 12.34 14.25
C LEU A 22 -11.58 13.86 14.42
N SER A 23 -12.00 14.31 15.60
CA SER A 23 -12.08 15.74 15.93
C SER A 23 -10.68 16.39 15.90
N VAL A 24 -9.69 15.75 16.53
CA VAL A 24 -8.30 16.23 16.51
C VAL A 24 -7.76 16.28 15.09
N LEU A 25 -7.94 15.23 14.28
CA LEU A 25 -7.47 15.20 12.90
C LEU A 25 -8.07 16.32 12.03
N ARG A 26 -9.35 16.66 12.25
CA ARG A 26 -9.99 17.80 11.57
C ARG A 26 -9.41 19.15 12.00
N ASN A 27 -9.04 19.29 13.27
CA ASN A 27 -8.46 20.53 13.81
C ASN A 27 -7.00 20.75 13.38
N LEU A 28 -6.30 19.69 12.95
CA LEU A 28 -4.92 19.77 12.46
C LEU A 28 -4.80 20.36 11.04
N ASN A 29 -5.89 20.83 10.43
CA ASN A 29 -5.93 21.37 9.06
C ASN A 29 -5.23 20.45 8.04
N LEU A 30 -5.41 19.13 8.20
CA LEU A 30 -4.83 18.15 7.27
C LEU A 30 -5.46 18.29 5.89
N PRO A 31 -4.69 18.02 4.81
CA PRO A 31 -5.26 17.95 3.47
C PRO A 31 -6.42 16.94 3.41
N SER A 32 -7.52 17.28 2.74
CA SER A 32 -8.70 16.42 2.65
C SER A 32 -8.37 15.02 2.10
N HIS A 33 -7.51 14.97 1.08
CA HIS A 33 -7.06 13.71 0.47
C HIS A 33 -6.37 12.77 1.47
N LEU A 34 -5.75 13.30 2.53
CA LEU A 34 -5.10 12.49 3.55
C LEU A 34 -6.12 11.83 4.48
N LEU A 35 -7.19 12.56 4.84
CA LEU A 35 -8.33 12.01 5.59
C LEU A 35 -9.09 10.96 4.75
N ASP A 36 -9.27 11.22 3.46
CA ASP A 36 -9.91 10.26 2.52
C ASP A 36 -9.05 9.00 2.32
N SER A 37 -7.73 9.14 2.43
CA SER A 37 -6.83 8.00 2.30
C SER A 37 -6.82 7.10 3.54
N MET A 38 -7.34 7.54 4.68
CA MET A 38 -7.19 6.83 5.95
C MET A 38 -7.63 5.36 5.90
N VAL A 39 -6.88 4.49 6.58
CA VAL A 39 -7.21 3.08 6.81
C VAL A 39 -7.59 2.92 8.27
N GLU A 40 -8.79 2.41 8.53
CA GLU A 40 -9.26 2.11 9.87
C GLU A 40 -8.92 0.66 10.22
N VAL A 41 -8.34 0.46 11.41
CA VAL A 41 -7.85 -0.86 11.86
C VAL A 41 -8.42 -1.16 13.24
N HIS A 42 -9.25 -2.19 13.34
CA HIS A 42 -9.73 -2.73 14.60
C HIS A 42 -8.74 -3.78 15.10
N ASN A 43 -7.95 -3.41 16.09
CA ASN A 43 -6.95 -4.27 16.71
C ASN A 43 -7.52 -5.01 17.94
N LYS A 44 -6.84 -6.09 18.34
CA LYS A 44 -7.19 -6.99 19.45
C LYS A 44 -8.45 -7.83 19.22
N VAL A 45 -8.74 -8.16 17.96
CA VAL A 45 -9.92 -8.98 17.61
C VAL A 45 -9.84 -10.41 18.13
N ASP A 46 -8.65 -10.87 18.53
CA ASP A 46 -8.44 -12.16 19.20
C ASP A 46 -9.20 -12.31 20.52
N LEU A 47 -9.54 -11.19 21.17
CA LEU A 47 -10.30 -11.18 22.42
C LEU A 47 -11.82 -11.20 22.22
N ILE A 48 -12.30 -11.17 20.97
CA ILE A 48 -13.73 -11.17 20.65
C ILE A 48 -14.04 -12.28 19.65
N GLU A 49 -14.85 -13.25 20.06
CA GLU A 49 -15.22 -14.36 19.17
C GLU A 49 -16.01 -13.86 17.96
N ARG A 50 -15.61 -14.29 16.75
CA ARG A 50 -16.29 -13.98 15.47
C ARG A 50 -16.48 -12.49 15.21
N TYR A 51 -15.55 -11.65 15.69
CA TYR A 51 -15.60 -10.22 15.45
C TYR A 51 -15.67 -9.87 13.97
N LYS A 52 -16.63 -9.02 13.61
CA LYS A 52 -16.75 -8.43 12.28
C LYS A 52 -16.87 -6.91 12.43
N PRO A 53 -16.01 -6.13 11.75
CA PRO A 53 -16.16 -4.69 11.70
C PRO A 53 -17.54 -4.29 11.19
N ALA A 54 -18.23 -3.42 11.92
CA ALA A 54 -19.48 -2.82 11.45
C ALA A 54 -19.26 -1.71 10.39
N GLU A 55 -18.01 -1.26 10.26
CA GLU A 55 -17.60 -0.18 9.36
C GLU A 55 -17.06 -0.78 8.07
N GLU A 56 -17.59 -0.36 6.92
CA GLU A 56 -17.33 -0.98 5.60
C GLU A 56 -15.84 -1.06 5.22
N ASN A 57 -15.01 -0.15 5.72
CA ASN A 57 -13.59 -0.03 5.36
C ASN A 57 -12.63 -0.30 6.53
N ALA A 58 -13.11 -0.88 7.62
CA ALA A 58 -12.26 -1.20 8.76
C ALA A 58 -11.73 -2.63 8.67
N LEU A 59 -10.44 -2.81 8.91
CA LEU A 59 -9.78 -4.11 8.92
C LEU A 59 -9.68 -4.67 10.33
N ALA A 60 -10.11 -5.92 10.50
CA ALA A 60 -10.01 -6.66 11.75
C ALA A 60 -8.63 -7.32 11.87
N VAL A 61 -7.84 -6.92 12.86
CA VAL A 61 -6.49 -7.44 13.07
C VAL A 61 -6.23 -7.85 14.52
N SER A 62 -5.34 -8.82 14.70
CA SER A 62 -4.66 -9.06 15.96
C SER A 62 -3.17 -8.84 15.74
N ALA A 63 -2.66 -7.69 16.18
CA ALA A 63 -1.23 -7.41 16.10
C ALA A 63 -0.40 -8.41 16.92
N LEU A 64 -0.99 -9.03 17.96
CA LEU A 64 -0.33 -10.02 18.80
C LEU A 64 -0.13 -11.36 18.07
N HIS A 65 -1.16 -11.81 17.34
CA HIS A 65 -1.16 -13.11 16.67
C HIS A 65 -0.87 -13.04 15.16
N GLY A 66 -0.71 -11.83 14.62
CA GLY A 66 -0.50 -11.60 13.19
C GLY A 66 -1.76 -11.75 12.32
N HIS A 67 -2.93 -12.03 12.91
CA HIS A 67 -4.18 -12.15 12.18
C HIS A 67 -4.54 -10.82 11.49
N GLY A 68 -4.89 -10.86 10.20
CA GLY A 68 -5.31 -9.68 9.44
C GLY A 68 -4.17 -8.73 9.02
N LEU A 69 -2.91 -9.02 9.38
CA LEU A 69 -1.78 -8.12 9.07
C LEU A 69 -1.38 -8.15 7.59
N GLU A 70 -1.52 -9.29 6.91
CA GLU A 70 -1.23 -9.39 5.48
C GLU A 70 -2.28 -8.63 4.66
N GLU A 71 -3.55 -8.76 5.03
CA GLU A 71 -4.65 -7.98 4.45
C GLU A 71 -4.47 -6.47 4.69
N LEU A 72 -4.04 -6.08 5.89
CA LEU A 72 -3.68 -4.69 6.22
C LEU A 72 -2.56 -4.16 5.34
N LYS A 73 -1.49 -4.94 5.18
CA LYS A 73 -0.36 -4.59 4.32
C LYS A 73 -0.82 -4.38 2.87
N GLN A 74 -1.62 -5.30 2.33
CA GLN A 74 -2.13 -5.21 0.96
C GLN A 74 -3.02 -3.97 0.74
N GLU A 75 -3.89 -3.65 1.69
CA GLU A 75 -4.75 -2.47 1.59
C GLU A 75 -3.95 -1.16 1.71
N ILE A 76 -2.92 -1.13 2.57
CA ILE A 76 -1.97 0.00 2.66
C ILE A 76 -1.24 0.19 1.32
N GLU A 77 -0.69 -0.89 0.74
CA GLU A 77 0.02 -0.83 -0.54
C GLU A 77 -0.91 -0.30 -1.65
N LYS A 78 -2.13 -0.83 -1.74
CA LYS A 78 -3.15 -0.40 -2.71
C LYS A 78 -3.49 1.08 -2.57
N LYS A 79 -3.73 1.57 -1.35
CA LYS A 79 -4.05 2.99 -1.12
C LYS A 79 -2.86 3.90 -1.42
N ILE A 80 -1.63 3.51 -1.06
CA ILE A 80 -0.43 4.29 -1.39
C ILE A 80 -0.28 4.42 -2.92
N LEU A 81 -0.47 3.32 -3.66
CA LEU A 81 -0.42 3.35 -5.12
C LEU A 81 -1.47 4.30 -5.71
N ALA A 82 -2.71 4.22 -5.22
CA ALA A 82 -3.80 5.10 -5.65
C ALA A 82 -3.51 6.57 -5.38
N VAL A 83 -3.10 6.93 -4.16
CA VAL A 83 -2.84 8.33 -3.75
C VAL A 83 -1.62 8.91 -4.45
N THR A 84 -0.59 8.10 -4.72
CA THR A 84 0.63 8.56 -5.40
C THR A 84 0.56 8.49 -6.93
N GLY A 85 -0.52 7.94 -7.50
CA GLY A 85 -0.65 7.69 -8.93
C GLY A 85 0.39 6.70 -9.48
N LYS A 86 1.01 5.91 -8.60
CA LYS A 86 1.98 4.87 -8.98
C LYS A 86 1.24 3.60 -9.39
N LYS A 87 1.83 2.85 -10.31
CA LYS A 87 1.29 1.57 -10.79
C LYS A 87 2.35 0.49 -10.66
N ILE A 88 1.89 -0.72 -10.33
CA ILE A 88 2.68 -1.93 -10.49
C ILE A 88 2.64 -2.31 -11.97
N LEU A 89 3.80 -2.47 -12.57
CA LEU A 89 3.99 -2.87 -13.95
C LEU A 89 4.96 -4.03 -14.02
N THR A 90 4.72 -4.93 -14.96
CA THR A 90 5.66 -5.98 -15.31
C THR A 90 6.25 -5.63 -16.68
N VAL A 91 7.57 -5.47 -16.73
CA VAL A 91 8.29 -5.15 -17.96
C VAL A 91 9.25 -6.30 -18.30
N ASN A 92 9.26 -6.70 -19.57
CA ASN A 92 10.27 -7.62 -20.08
C ASN A 92 11.45 -6.79 -20.59
N ILE A 93 12.66 -7.16 -20.20
CA ILE A 93 13.89 -6.45 -20.52
C ILE A 93 14.96 -7.40 -21.03
N ASN A 94 15.91 -6.89 -21.79
CA ASN A 94 17.13 -7.61 -22.11
C ASN A 94 18.13 -7.44 -20.96
N LEU A 95 18.74 -8.54 -20.50
CA LEU A 95 19.72 -8.53 -19.40
C LEU A 95 21.03 -7.80 -19.76
N GLU A 96 21.40 -7.79 -21.04
CA GLU A 96 22.60 -7.09 -21.52
C GLU A 96 22.35 -5.59 -21.70
N GLY A 97 21.09 -5.16 -21.62
CA GLY A 97 20.68 -3.77 -21.82
C GLY A 97 20.79 -2.91 -20.56
N PRO A 98 20.79 -1.58 -20.71
CA PRO A 98 20.80 -0.65 -19.58
C PRO A 98 19.45 -0.57 -18.85
N GLN A 99 18.42 -1.30 -19.31
CA GLN A 99 17.05 -1.25 -18.82
C GLN A 99 16.97 -1.60 -17.33
N LEU A 100 17.64 -2.67 -16.90
CA LEU A 100 17.61 -3.09 -15.48
C LEU A 100 18.21 -2.02 -14.57
N SER A 101 19.37 -1.46 -14.96
CA SER A 101 20.03 -0.39 -14.21
C SER A 101 19.17 0.88 -14.15
N TRP A 102 18.48 1.21 -15.25
CA TRP A 102 17.55 2.33 -15.28
C TRP A 102 16.36 2.10 -14.33
N LEU A 103 15.77 0.91 -14.32
CA LEU A 103 14.66 0.56 -13.42
C LEU A 103 15.06 0.65 -11.95
N TYR A 104 16.27 0.21 -11.58
CA TYR A 104 16.77 0.39 -10.22
C TYR A 104 16.96 1.86 -9.81
N LYS A 105 17.21 2.76 -10.77
CA LYS A 105 17.40 4.20 -10.51
C LYS A 105 16.09 4.97 -10.47
N GLU A 106 15.15 4.64 -11.35
CA GLU A 106 13.97 5.48 -11.64
C GLU A 106 12.64 4.85 -11.17
N ALA A 107 12.67 3.62 -10.67
CA ALA A 107 11.51 2.87 -10.19
C ALA A 107 11.82 2.08 -8.91
N THR A 108 10.79 1.56 -8.26
CA THR A 108 10.95 0.61 -7.16
C THR A 108 10.82 -0.80 -7.71
N VAL A 109 11.95 -1.51 -7.81
CA VAL A 109 11.96 -2.91 -8.26
C VAL A 109 11.44 -3.80 -7.13
N GLN A 110 10.40 -4.57 -7.43
CA GLN A 110 9.74 -5.52 -6.52
C GLN A 110 10.29 -6.93 -6.69
N GLU A 111 10.48 -7.36 -7.95
CA GLU A 111 10.87 -8.72 -8.30
C GLU A 111 11.60 -8.75 -9.64
N VAL A 112 12.56 -9.65 -9.77
CA VAL A 112 13.31 -9.91 -11.01
C VAL A 112 13.32 -11.41 -11.27
N GLU A 113 12.63 -11.83 -12.31
CA GLU A 113 12.61 -13.22 -12.79
C GLU A 113 13.49 -13.30 -14.05
N VAL A 114 14.64 -13.96 -13.93
CA VAL A 114 15.62 -14.10 -15.01
C VAL A 114 15.22 -15.26 -15.92
N MET A 115 15.28 -15.06 -17.24
CA MET A 115 15.01 -16.05 -18.27
C MET A 115 16.29 -16.28 -19.10
N PRO A 116 17.23 -17.14 -18.62
CA PRO A 116 18.58 -17.24 -19.18
C PRO A 116 18.62 -17.68 -20.64
N GLU A 117 17.75 -18.63 -21.01
CA GLU A 117 17.64 -19.17 -22.37
C GLU A 117 17.28 -18.11 -23.42
N GLU A 118 16.58 -17.05 -22.99
CA GLU A 118 16.16 -15.95 -23.85
C GLU A 118 17.05 -14.71 -23.72
N GLY A 119 18.00 -14.69 -22.77
CA GLY A 119 18.78 -13.51 -22.43
C GLY A 119 17.94 -12.35 -21.87
N THR A 120 16.74 -12.64 -21.37
CA THR A 120 15.78 -11.63 -20.89
C THR A 120 15.48 -11.78 -19.40
N ALA A 121 14.85 -10.76 -18.83
CA ALA A 121 14.26 -10.83 -17.50
C ALA A 121 12.89 -10.17 -17.48
N ARG A 122 11.99 -10.74 -16.67
CA ARG A 122 10.71 -10.15 -16.33
C ARG A 122 10.86 -9.43 -14.99
N VAL A 123 10.67 -8.12 -15.01
CA VAL A 123 10.88 -7.27 -13.83
C VAL A 123 9.55 -6.64 -13.41
N LYS A 124 9.15 -6.89 -12.17
CA LYS A 124 8.01 -6.24 -11.53
C LYS A 124 8.49 -4.96 -10.88
N VAL A 125 7.90 -3.82 -11.25
CA VAL A 125 8.28 -2.51 -10.75
C VAL A 125 7.07 -1.69 -10.33
N ILE A 126 7.25 -0.82 -9.34
CA ILE A 126 6.34 0.28 -9.06
C ILE A 126 6.92 1.56 -9.65
N MET A 127 6.16 2.23 -10.51
CA MET A 127 6.54 3.53 -11.05
C MET A 127 5.32 4.43 -11.34
N GLY A 128 5.53 5.74 -11.29
CA GLY A 128 4.53 6.73 -11.67
C GLY A 128 4.42 6.90 -13.19
N SER A 129 3.32 7.51 -13.66
CA SER A 129 3.08 7.71 -15.09
C SER A 129 4.20 8.47 -15.81
N SER A 130 4.82 9.46 -15.17
CA SER A 130 5.93 10.23 -15.76
C SER A 130 7.19 9.38 -15.95
N ALA A 131 7.54 8.53 -14.97
CA ALA A 131 8.66 7.60 -15.10
C ALA A 131 8.37 6.56 -16.18
N PHE A 132 7.15 6.02 -16.23
CA PHE A 132 6.75 5.09 -17.29
C PHE A 132 6.81 5.72 -18.69
N GLY A 133 6.40 6.97 -18.85
CA GLY A 133 6.53 7.70 -20.12
C GLY A 133 7.99 7.85 -20.56
N ARG A 134 8.90 8.20 -19.63
CA ARG A 134 10.35 8.24 -19.90
C ARG A 134 10.89 6.87 -20.29
N TYR A 135 10.50 5.81 -19.57
CA TYR A 135 10.91 4.44 -19.87
C TYR A 135 10.56 4.05 -21.31
N ARG A 136 9.32 4.29 -21.74
CA ARG A 136 8.86 3.98 -23.11
C ARG A 136 9.59 4.76 -24.20
N ASN A 137 10.00 6.00 -23.91
CA ASN A 137 10.76 6.81 -24.87
C ASN A 137 12.22 6.36 -24.99
N LEU A 138 12.84 5.94 -23.88
CA LEU A 138 14.22 5.48 -23.86
C LEU A 138 14.38 4.05 -24.39
N PHE A 139 13.36 3.21 -24.16
CA PHE A 139 13.33 1.80 -24.53
C PHE A 139 12.05 1.49 -25.32
N PRO A 140 11.94 2.00 -26.56
CA PRO A 140 10.84 1.62 -27.45
C PRO A 140 10.89 0.11 -27.72
N SER A 141 9.71 -0.50 -27.80
CA SER A 141 9.52 -1.92 -28.08
C SER A 141 9.94 -2.29 -29.50
#